data_AF-A0A951FB51-F1
#
_entry.id   AF-A0A951FB51-F1
#
_cell.length_a   1.000
_cell.length_b   1.000
_cell.length_c   1.000
_cell.angle_alpha   90.00
_cell.angle_beta   90.00
_cell.angle_gamma   90.00
#
_symmetry.space_group_name_H-M   'P 1'
#
loop_
_entity.id
_entity.type
_entity.pdbx_description
1 polymer ?
#
loop_
_entity_poly.entity_id
_entity_poly.type
_entity_poly.pdbx_seq_one_letter_code
_entity_poly.pdbx_strand_id
1 'polypeptide(L)'
;RWERRENLIAYTAADGRMIVSAPDARDYYVQFDENDGAYVIFGDGAYGRRPPVGTNNIRARYRVGGGAAGNVPVGAIAQPKTTIVQLDTVSNPAPAAGGADRESVEHAVRFGPQAFRSGQRAVTLDDFVALAHQAGGVARARASSSDWNQIDLYVAPEGDSCRPVPEGLRRRLLAYFEERRMVGTTVEIRDALCVPIQISVDVVIDRRFQRDSVLQAVEDAMHGLLAFRNVDFGQSIYLSDIYGTVEALPGVTAANVTRFRRADSPAQDFEEQISKLPGGLDALPEFLRQAIRLDLAAGGRVEIDAFEIPTLGDLVVHEVTQ
;
A
#
# COMPACT_ATOMS: atom_id res chain seq x y z
N ARG A 1 -16.77 -24.17 -24.07
CA ARG A 1 -15.88 -23.37 -23.19
C ARG A 1 -15.95 -24.00 -21.82
N TRP A 2 -14.82 -24.08 -21.10
CA TRP A 2 -14.81 -24.55 -19.71
C TRP A 2 -14.89 -23.34 -18.78
N GLU A 3 -15.48 -23.50 -17.61
CA GLU A 3 -15.65 -22.47 -16.59
C GLU A 3 -14.72 -22.72 -15.41
N ARG A 4 -14.06 -21.66 -14.95
CA ARG A 4 -13.19 -21.74 -13.77
C ARG A 4 -14.06 -21.77 -12.52
N ARG A 5 -13.80 -22.73 -11.65
CA ARG A 5 -14.32 -22.84 -10.29
C ARG A 5 -13.18 -22.74 -9.28
N GLU A 6 -13.53 -22.65 -8.01
CA GLU A 6 -12.57 -22.64 -6.91
C GLU A 6 -12.10 -24.05 -6.56
N ASN A 7 -13.04 -24.97 -6.55
CA ASN A 7 -12.83 -26.41 -6.48
C ASN A 7 -14.02 -27.10 -7.18
N LEU A 8 -13.94 -28.42 -7.38
CA LEU A 8 -14.97 -29.19 -8.09
C LEU A 8 -15.96 -29.89 -7.15
N ILE A 9 -15.62 -30.02 -5.87
CA ILE A 9 -16.40 -30.76 -4.87
C ILE A 9 -17.61 -29.93 -4.43
N ALA A 10 -17.40 -28.67 -4.05
CA ALA A 10 -18.44 -27.74 -3.65
C ALA A 10 -17.97 -26.31 -3.84
N TYR A 11 -18.72 -25.52 -4.62
CA TYR A 11 -18.50 -24.08 -4.78
C TYR A 11 -19.80 -23.32 -4.51
N THR A 12 -19.68 -22.08 -4.05
CA THR A 12 -20.83 -21.21 -3.82
C THR A 12 -21.22 -20.56 -5.14
N ALA A 13 -22.46 -20.74 -5.58
CA ALA A 13 -22.97 -20.05 -6.76
C ALA A 13 -23.28 -18.58 -6.45
N ALA A 14 -23.55 -17.77 -7.48
CA ALA A 14 -23.86 -16.35 -7.33
C ALA A 14 -25.10 -16.09 -6.45
N ASP A 15 -25.98 -17.07 -6.27
CA ASP A 15 -27.17 -17.01 -5.39
C ASP A 15 -26.90 -17.50 -3.96
N GLY A 16 -25.64 -17.80 -3.61
CA GLY A 16 -25.24 -18.26 -2.28
C GLY A 16 -25.48 -19.75 -2.02
N ARG A 17 -26.00 -20.51 -2.98
CA ARG A 17 -26.19 -21.96 -2.82
C ARG A 17 -24.87 -22.69 -3.02
N MET A 18 -24.59 -23.68 -2.16
CA MET A 18 -23.52 -24.63 -2.40
C MET A 18 -23.93 -25.57 -3.54
N ILE A 19 -23.15 -25.54 -4.62
CA ILE A 19 -23.33 -26.38 -5.80
C ILE A 19 -22.14 -27.34 -5.89
N VAL A 20 -22.46 -28.59 -6.18
CA VAL A 20 -21.49 -29.63 -6.56
C VAL A 20 -21.38 -29.60 -8.08
N SER A 21 -20.15 -29.63 -8.63
CA SER A 21 -19.97 -29.68 -10.09
C SER A 21 -20.60 -30.95 -10.64
N ALA A 22 -21.60 -30.82 -11.51
CA ALA A 22 -22.26 -31.98 -12.10
C ALA A 22 -21.27 -32.84 -12.93
N PRO A 23 -21.46 -34.16 -13.05
CA PRO A 23 -20.62 -35.07 -13.84
C PRO A 23 -20.32 -34.63 -15.27
N ASP A 24 -21.23 -33.86 -15.90
CA ASP A 24 -21.12 -33.36 -17.26
C ASP A 24 -20.73 -31.86 -17.34
N ALA A 25 -20.64 -31.18 -16.20
CA ALA A 25 -20.27 -29.78 -16.09
C ALA A 25 -18.84 -29.55 -16.61
N ARG A 26 -18.68 -28.57 -17.49
CA ARG A 26 -17.37 -28.22 -18.06
C ARG A 26 -16.61 -27.30 -17.13
N ASP A 27 -16.31 -27.79 -15.94
CA ASP A 27 -15.67 -27.02 -14.88
C ASP A 27 -14.21 -27.44 -14.69
N TYR A 28 -13.37 -26.47 -14.33
CA TYR A 28 -11.96 -26.69 -13.98
C TYR A 28 -11.57 -25.75 -12.83
N TYR A 29 -10.52 -26.09 -12.10
CA TYR A 29 -9.87 -25.17 -11.17
C TYR A 29 -8.37 -25.12 -11.42
N VAL A 30 -7.70 -24.15 -10.80
CA VAL A 30 -6.26 -23.97 -10.92
C VAL A 30 -5.64 -24.13 -9.54
N GLN A 31 -4.60 -24.95 -9.46
CA GLN A 31 -3.79 -25.14 -8.26
C GLN A 31 -2.38 -24.65 -8.54
N PHE A 32 -1.73 -24.09 -7.52
CA PHE A 32 -0.33 -23.68 -7.56
C PHE A 32 0.48 -24.59 -6.64
N ASP A 33 1.67 -25.00 -7.05
CA ASP A 33 2.63 -25.68 -6.18
C ASP A 33 3.54 -24.67 -5.46
N GLU A 34 4.45 -25.15 -4.60
CA GLU A 34 5.40 -24.29 -3.87
C GLU A 34 6.41 -23.53 -4.77
N ASN A 35 6.49 -23.88 -6.06
CA ASN A 35 7.38 -23.27 -7.05
C ASN A 35 6.61 -22.38 -8.05
N ASP A 36 5.39 -21.95 -7.70
CA ASP A 36 4.49 -21.16 -8.55
C ASP A 36 4.06 -21.87 -9.86
N GLY A 37 4.20 -23.19 -9.91
CA GLY A 37 3.71 -24.03 -11.01
C GLY A 37 2.20 -24.10 -11.03
N ALA A 38 1.57 -23.57 -12.09
CA ALA A 38 0.12 -23.58 -12.23
C ALA A 38 -0.39 -24.87 -12.91
N TYR A 39 -1.20 -25.65 -12.20
CA TYR A 39 -1.85 -26.86 -12.69
C TYR A 39 -3.33 -26.62 -12.92
N VAL A 40 -3.80 -26.90 -14.14
CA VAL A 40 -5.22 -26.89 -14.47
C VAL A 40 -5.80 -28.26 -14.17
N ILE A 41 -6.69 -28.34 -13.20
CA ILE A 41 -7.32 -29.58 -12.78
C ILE A 41 -8.75 -29.63 -13.31
N PHE A 42 -9.06 -30.70 -14.03
CA PHE A 42 -10.39 -30.98 -14.57
C PHE A 42 -11.12 -32.03 -13.72
N GLY A 43 -12.41 -32.19 -13.97
CA GLY A 43 -13.22 -33.18 -13.29
C GLY A 43 -12.85 -34.63 -13.61
N ASP A 44 -13.20 -35.51 -12.70
CA ASP A 44 -12.95 -36.95 -12.77
C ASP A 44 -14.11 -37.72 -13.43
N GLY A 45 -15.26 -37.07 -13.64
CA GLY A 45 -16.51 -37.65 -14.11
C GLY A 45 -17.57 -37.84 -13.02
N ALA A 46 -17.21 -37.67 -11.74
CA ALA A 46 -18.15 -37.57 -10.62
C ALA A 46 -18.34 -36.09 -10.23
N TYR A 47 -17.23 -35.36 -10.13
CA TYR A 47 -17.17 -33.93 -9.82
C TYR A 47 -16.63 -33.16 -11.01
N GLY A 48 -17.53 -32.73 -11.90
CA GLY A 48 -17.16 -32.13 -13.18
C GLY A 48 -16.78 -33.15 -14.25
N ARG A 49 -16.83 -32.70 -15.50
CA ARG A 49 -16.56 -33.51 -16.68
C ARG A 49 -15.08 -33.79 -16.84
N ARG A 50 -14.76 -35.04 -17.19
CA ARG A 50 -13.43 -35.40 -17.71
C ARG A 50 -13.29 -34.92 -19.17
N PRO A 51 -12.21 -34.18 -19.52
CA PRO A 51 -11.93 -33.85 -20.90
C PRO A 51 -11.83 -35.13 -21.74
N PRO A 52 -12.35 -35.13 -22.99
CA PRO A 52 -12.19 -36.28 -23.86
C PRO A 52 -10.71 -36.59 -24.07
N VAL A 53 -10.37 -37.86 -24.27
CA VAL A 53 -9.01 -38.24 -24.66
C VAL A 53 -8.75 -37.73 -26.07
N GLY A 54 -7.60 -37.09 -26.29
CA GLY A 54 -7.22 -36.58 -27.60
C GLY A 54 -5.90 -35.81 -27.56
N THR A 55 -5.35 -35.55 -28.73
CA THR A 55 -4.11 -34.77 -28.89
C THR A 55 -4.46 -33.31 -29.18
N ASN A 56 -3.78 -32.35 -28.54
CA ASN A 56 -3.98 -30.90 -28.73
C ASN A 56 -5.44 -30.42 -28.56
N ASN A 57 -6.24 -31.14 -27.77
CA ASN A 57 -7.66 -30.85 -27.57
C ASN A 57 -7.93 -29.88 -26.40
N ILE A 58 -6.92 -29.61 -25.56
CA ILE A 58 -6.94 -28.58 -24.52
C ILE A 58 -6.17 -27.37 -25.02
N ARG A 59 -6.85 -26.22 -25.10
CA ARG A 59 -6.26 -24.93 -25.50
C ARG A 59 -6.54 -23.91 -24.42
N ALA A 60 -5.50 -23.35 -23.83
CA ALA A 60 -5.58 -22.29 -22.83
C ALA A 60 -5.10 -20.96 -23.42
N ARG A 61 -5.73 -19.86 -23.01
CA ARG A 61 -5.22 -18.50 -23.22
C ARG A 61 -5.09 -17.86 -21.85
N TYR A 62 -3.88 -17.40 -21.53
CA TYR A 62 -3.55 -16.78 -20.27
C TYR A 62 -2.59 -15.61 -20.51
N ARG A 63 -2.39 -14.79 -19.47
CA ARG A 63 -1.43 -13.69 -19.48
C ARG A 63 -0.38 -13.99 -18.41
N VAL A 64 0.87 -13.65 -18.68
CA VAL A 64 2.01 -13.82 -17.77
C VAL A 64 2.76 -12.50 -17.68
N GLY A 65 3.31 -12.21 -16.50
CA GLY A 65 4.14 -11.05 -16.23
C GLY A 65 3.35 -9.84 -15.73
N GLY A 66 3.96 -8.66 -15.84
CA GLY A 66 3.40 -7.42 -15.31
C GLY A 66 4.01 -7.09 -13.95
N GLY A 67 3.76 -7.90 -12.92
CA GLY A 67 4.31 -7.65 -11.57
C GLY A 67 4.10 -6.22 -11.08
N ALA A 68 4.86 -5.79 -10.08
CA ALA A 68 4.94 -4.37 -9.73
C ALA A 68 5.61 -3.54 -10.83
N ALA A 69 6.52 -4.14 -11.61
CA ALA A 69 7.23 -3.48 -12.71
C ALA A 69 6.33 -2.93 -13.83
N GLY A 70 5.11 -3.45 -13.97
CA GLY A 70 4.10 -2.98 -14.92
C GLY A 70 3.40 -1.71 -14.47
N ASN A 71 3.64 -1.24 -13.25
CA ASN A 71 3.07 -0.01 -12.71
C ASN A 71 3.90 1.20 -13.17
N VAL A 72 3.63 1.71 -14.37
CA VAL A 72 4.42 2.79 -15.00
C VAL A 72 3.66 4.13 -15.09
N PRO A 73 4.36 5.29 -15.07
CA PRO A 73 3.71 6.59 -15.16
C PRO A 73 3.06 6.85 -16.52
N VAL A 74 2.30 7.95 -16.63
CA VAL A 74 1.69 8.41 -17.89
C VAL A 74 2.76 8.55 -18.97
N GLY A 75 2.44 8.08 -20.18
CA GLY A 75 3.33 8.19 -21.34
C GLY A 75 4.53 7.24 -21.37
N ALA A 76 4.78 6.46 -20.31
CA ALA A 76 5.88 5.49 -20.29
C ALA A 76 5.71 4.35 -21.30
N ILE A 77 4.47 3.98 -21.63
CA ILE A 77 4.18 2.95 -22.64
C ILE A 77 4.13 3.62 -24.02
N ALA A 78 5.29 3.72 -24.66
CA ALA A 78 5.43 4.42 -25.95
C ALA A 78 5.48 3.50 -27.18
N GLN A 79 5.63 2.18 -26.98
CA GLN A 79 5.84 1.24 -28.07
C GLN A 79 4.90 0.02 -27.97
N PRO A 80 4.28 -0.40 -29.08
CA PRO A 80 3.50 -1.63 -29.10
C PRO A 80 4.43 -2.85 -29.05
N LYS A 81 4.02 -3.88 -28.31
CA LYS A 81 4.76 -5.16 -28.25
C LYS A 81 4.76 -5.93 -29.58
N THR A 82 3.73 -5.73 -30.39
CA THR A 82 3.58 -6.32 -31.72
C THR A 82 3.51 -5.21 -32.75
N THR A 83 4.23 -5.35 -33.87
CA THR A 83 4.13 -4.40 -34.97
C THR A 83 2.70 -4.37 -35.53
N ILE A 84 2.08 -3.21 -35.52
CA ILE A 84 0.78 -2.98 -36.14
C ILE A 84 1.02 -2.05 -37.33
N VAL A 85 0.66 -2.50 -38.52
CA VAL A 85 0.84 -1.72 -39.76
C VAL A 85 -0.03 -0.46 -39.68
N GLN A 86 0.52 0.69 -40.09
CA GLN A 86 -0.12 2.02 -40.02
C GLN A 86 -0.40 2.55 -38.60
N LEU A 87 0.20 1.97 -37.56
CA LEU A 87 0.16 2.58 -36.22
C LEU A 87 1.25 3.66 -36.11
N ASP A 88 0.83 4.90 -35.85
CA ASP A 88 1.73 6.04 -35.71
C ASP A 88 2.37 6.09 -34.30
N THR A 89 1.55 6.12 -33.26
CA THR A 89 2.03 6.18 -31.87
C THR A 89 1.17 5.34 -30.93
N VAL A 90 1.77 4.97 -29.79
CA VAL A 90 1.09 4.37 -28.64
C VAL A 90 1.45 5.20 -27.42
N SER A 91 0.47 5.44 -26.56
CA SER A 91 0.69 6.04 -25.26
C SER A 91 -0.31 5.49 -24.25
N ASN A 92 0.07 5.46 -22.98
CA ASN A 92 -0.88 5.28 -21.88
C ASN A 92 -1.30 6.65 -21.35
N PRO A 93 -2.56 7.08 -21.59
CA PRO A 93 -3.04 8.40 -21.17
C PRO A 93 -3.21 8.50 -19.63
N ALA A 94 -3.26 7.36 -18.95
CA ALA A 94 -3.27 7.26 -17.50
C ALA A 94 -2.10 6.36 -17.04
N PRO A 95 -1.62 6.48 -15.80
CA PRO A 95 -0.60 5.58 -15.28
C PRO A 95 -1.10 4.14 -15.35
N ALA A 96 -0.23 3.23 -15.80
CA ALA A 96 -0.52 1.81 -15.70
C ALA A 96 -0.35 1.39 -14.24
N ALA A 97 -1.29 0.60 -13.73
CA ALA A 97 -1.29 0.21 -12.33
C ALA A 97 -2.09 -1.06 -12.08
N GLY A 98 -1.97 -1.58 -10.86
CA GLY A 98 -2.69 -2.77 -10.40
C GLY A 98 -1.96 -4.07 -10.70
N GLY A 99 -0.72 -3.98 -11.19
CA GLY A 99 0.23 -5.08 -11.13
C GLY A 99 0.80 -5.20 -9.72
N ALA A 100 0.97 -6.42 -9.26
CA ALA A 100 1.54 -6.75 -7.96
C ALA A 100 2.53 -7.90 -8.17
N ASP A 101 3.62 -7.88 -7.41
CA ASP A 101 4.53 -9.01 -7.37
C ASP A 101 3.88 -10.18 -6.61
N ARG A 102 4.59 -11.31 -6.55
CA ARG A 102 4.13 -12.46 -5.78
C ARG A 102 3.90 -12.06 -4.32
N GLU A 103 2.85 -12.60 -3.72
CA GLU A 103 2.61 -12.44 -2.29
C GLU A 103 3.82 -12.97 -1.50
N SER A 104 4.27 -12.21 -0.50
CA SER A 104 5.35 -12.67 0.37
C SER A 104 4.83 -13.65 1.43
N VAL A 105 5.71 -14.50 1.95
CA VAL A 105 5.35 -15.45 3.01
C VAL A 105 4.86 -14.72 4.25
N GLU A 106 5.50 -13.61 4.62
CA GLU A 106 5.14 -12.79 5.77
C GLU A 106 3.74 -12.19 5.61
N HIS A 107 3.40 -11.73 4.40
CA HIS A 107 2.07 -11.24 4.06
C HIS A 107 1.05 -12.37 4.15
N ALA A 108 1.31 -13.52 3.53
CA ALA A 108 0.42 -14.68 3.56
C ALA A 108 0.15 -15.18 4.99
N VAL A 109 1.16 -15.21 5.86
CA VAL A 109 1.00 -15.58 7.28
C VAL A 109 0.13 -14.57 8.03
N ARG A 110 0.30 -13.28 7.76
CA ARG A 110 -0.47 -12.20 8.40
C ARG A 110 -1.94 -12.21 7.95
N PHE A 111 -2.20 -12.37 6.65
CA PHE A 111 -3.53 -12.17 6.06
C PHE A 111 -4.31 -13.47 5.81
N GLY A 112 -3.63 -14.61 5.67
CA GLY A 112 -4.25 -15.92 5.41
C GLY A 112 -5.39 -16.28 6.38
N PRO A 113 -5.23 -16.09 7.71
CA PRO A 113 -6.32 -16.34 8.66
C PRO A 113 -7.55 -15.44 8.45
N GLN A 114 -7.35 -14.19 8.03
CA GLN A 114 -8.44 -13.25 7.76
C GLN A 114 -9.20 -13.64 6.49
N ALA A 115 -8.48 -13.99 5.42
CA ALA A 115 -9.06 -14.47 4.18
C ALA A 115 -9.86 -15.78 4.37
N PHE A 116 -9.39 -16.68 5.25
CA PHE A 116 -10.13 -17.90 5.57
C PHE A 116 -11.42 -17.61 6.36
N ARG A 117 -11.39 -16.65 7.29
CA ARG A 117 -12.57 -16.29 8.10
C ARG A 117 -13.69 -15.65 7.30
N SER A 118 -13.38 -14.85 6.28
CA SER A 118 -14.40 -14.15 5.49
C SER A 118 -15.30 -15.09 4.69
N GLY A 119 -14.85 -16.33 4.42
CA GLY A 119 -15.63 -17.30 3.65
C GLY A 119 -16.05 -16.78 2.28
N GLN A 120 -15.25 -15.86 1.72
CA GLN A 120 -15.49 -15.13 0.47
C GLN A 120 -16.70 -14.19 0.44
N ARG A 121 -17.17 -13.73 1.60
CA ARG A 121 -18.27 -12.79 1.70
C ARG A 121 -17.81 -11.57 2.49
N ALA A 122 -18.18 -10.39 2.02
CA ALA A 122 -17.86 -9.13 2.68
C ALA A 122 -19.02 -8.75 3.61
N VAL A 123 -18.89 -9.08 4.89
CA VAL A 123 -19.91 -8.82 5.93
C VAL A 123 -19.41 -7.80 6.93
N THR A 124 -18.27 -8.07 7.55
CA THR A 124 -17.61 -7.18 8.51
C THR A 124 -16.59 -6.28 7.81
N LEU A 125 -16.21 -5.17 8.45
CA LEU A 125 -15.17 -4.27 7.92
C LEU A 125 -13.84 -5.00 7.66
N ASP A 126 -13.47 -5.94 8.54
CA ASP A 126 -12.27 -6.75 8.36
C ASP A 126 -12.37 -7.70 7.16
N ASP A 127 -13.58 -8.19 6.84
CA ASP A 127 -13.79 -8.99 5.62
C ASP A 127 -13.56 -8.14 4.37
N PHE A 128 -14.02 -6.88 4.35
CA PHE A 128 -13.76 -5.97 3.24
C PHE A 128 -12.25 -5.72 3.07
N VAL A 129 -11.51 -5.51 4.16
CA VAL A 129 -10.06 -5.33 4.10
C VAL A 129 -9.37 -6.59 3.57
N ALA A 130 -9.68 -7.77 4.13
CA ALA A 130 -9.07 -9.03 3.70
C ALA A 130 -9.35 -9.35 2.22
N LEU A 131 -10.59 -9.15 1.78
CA LEU A 131 -11.01 -9.35 0.39
C LEU A 131 -10.38 -8.35 -0.57
N ALA A 132 -10.13 -7.12 -0.14
CA ALA A 132 -9.42 -6.12 -0.95
C ALA A 132 -7.97 -6.56 -1.24
N HIS A 133 -7.27 -7.09 -0.23
CA HIS A 133 -5.94 -7.66 -0.41
C HIS A 133 -5.96 -8.88 -1.33
N GLN A 134 -6.96 -9.77 -1.17
CA GLN A 134 -7.12 -10.96 -2.01
C GLN A 134 -7.43 -10.62 -3.48
N ALA A 135 -8.11 -9.49 -3.75
CA ALA A 135 -8.36 -9.02 -5.11
C ALA A 135 -7.07 -8.59 -5.85
N GLY A 136 -6.00 -8.29 -5.11
CA GLY A 136 -4.68 -7.95 -5.62
C GLY A 136 -4.53 -6.51 -6.08
N GLY A 137 -3.28 -6.02 -6.10
CA GLY A 137 -2.95 -4.64 -6.45
C GLY A 137 -3.23 -3.61 -5.34
N VAL A 138 -3.46 -4.09 -4.10
CA VAL A 138 -3.74 -3.29 -2.90
C VAL A 138 -2.61 -3.54 -1.89
N ALA A 139 -1.83 -2.50 -1.57
CA ALA A 139 -0.78 -2.57 -0.57
C ALA A 139 -1.31 -2.39 0.86
N ARG A 140 -2.30 -1.50 1.02
CA ARG A 140 -2.99 -1.24 2.30
C ARG A 140 -4.47 -0.99 2.04
N ALA A 141 -5.31 -1.49 2.92
CA ALA A 141 -6.74 -1.18 2.91
C ALA A 141 -7.26 -0.94 4.32
N ARG A 142 -8.24 -0.04 4.44
CA ARG A 142 -9.03 0.14 5.65
C ARG A 142 -10.47 0.41 5.29
N ALA A 143 -11.40 -0.24 5.97
CA ALA A 143 -12.83 -0.06 5.76
C ALA A 143 -13.45 0.75 6.89
N SER A 144 -14.45 1.56 6.57
CA SER A 144 -15.36 2.17 7.53
C SER A 144 -16.80 2.09 7.04
N SER A 145 -17.74 2.29 7.97
CA SER A 145 -19.15 2.45 7.66
C SER A 145 -19.50 3.91 7.93
N SER A 146 -19.75 4.68 6.88
CA SER A 146 -20.21 6.08 6.99
C SER A 146 -21.71 6.16 7.23
N ASP A 147 -22.47 5.21 6.68
CA ASP A 147 -23.91 5.07 6.84
C ASP A 147 -24.32 3.61 7.12
N TRP A 148 -25.61 3.39 7.39
CA TRP A 148 -26.19 2.07 7.72
C TRP A 148 -26.03 1.01 6.62
N ASN A 149 -25.84 1.43 5.37
CA ASN A 149 -25.63 0.54 4.23
C ASN A 149 -24.47 0.95 3.32
N GLN A 150 -23.63 1.90 3.73
CA GLN A 150 -22.49 2.34 2.94
C GLN A 150 -21.19 1.95 3.62
N ILE A 151 -20.35 1.23 2.88
CA ILE A 151 -18.99 0.86 3.27
C ILE A 151 -18.01 1.67 2.42
N ASP A 152 -17.22 2.50 3.08
CA ASP A 152 -16.12 3.23 2.48
C ASP A 152 -14.84 2.42 2.66
N LEU A 153 -14.26 1.97 1.56
CA LEU A 153 -13.01 1.20 1.53
C LEU A 153 -11.88 2.10 1.05
N TYR A 154 -11.07 2.57 1.98
CA TYR A 154 -9.85 3.35 1.72
C TYR A 154 -8.75 2.41 1.25
N VAL A 155 -8.22 2.67 0.06
CA VAL A 155 -7.24 1.80 -0.59
C VAL A 155 -5.99 2.59 -0.93
N ALA A 156 -4.84 2.05 -0.54
CA ALA A 156 -3.55 2.46 -1.07
C ALA A 156 -3.06 1.35 -2.03
N PRO A 157 -2.84 1.66 -3.32
CA PRO A 157 -2.47 0.68 -4.32
C PRO A 157 -1.04 0.16 -4.09
N GLU A 158 -0.75 -1.01 -4.67
CA GLU A 158 0.62 -1.55 -4.74
C GLU A 158 1.61 -0.57 -5.40
N GLY A 159 2.83 -0.51 -4.87
CA GLY A 159 3.90 0.39 -5.30
C GLY A 159 4.75 0.91 -4.14
N ASP A 160 5.72 1.78 -4.46
CA ASP A 160 6.68 2.31 -3.48
C ASP A 160 6.18 3.58 -2.73
N SER A 161 5.05 4.14 -3.15
CA SER A 161 4.51 5.37 -2.59
C SER A 161 2.99 5.34 -2.46
N CYS A 162 2.51 6.09 -1.48
CA CYS A 162 1.10 6.35 -1.28
C CYS A 162 0.60 7.25 -2.42
N ARG A 163 -0.36 6.77 -3.20
CA ARG A 163 -0.89 7.44 -4.39
C ARG A 163 -2.39 7.16 -4.55
N PRO A 164 -3.14 8.03 -5.26
CA PRO A 164 -4.55 7.80 -5.55
C PRO A 164 -4.81 6.46 -6.24
N VAL A 165 -5.97 5.86 -5.98
CA VAL A 165 -6.35 4.57 -6.57
C VAL A 165 -6.57 4.74 -8.06
N PRO A 166 -5.81 4.05 -8.92
CA PRO A 166 -5.97 4.17 -10.36
C PRO A 166 -7.32 3.60 -10.81
N GLU A 167 -7.96 4.24 -11.79
CA GLU A 167 -9.31 3.87 -12.26
C GLU A 167 -9.44 2.41 -12.72
N GLY A 168 -8.35 1.82 -13.23
CA GLY A 168 -8.31 0.39 -13.56
C GLY A 168 -8.45 -0.50 -12.32
N LEU A 169 -7.76 -0.16 -11.23
CA LEU A 169 -7.84 -0.88 -9.96
C LEU A 169 -9.21 -0.66 -9.30
N ARG A 170 -9.69 0.59 -9.27
CA ARG A 170 -11.01 0.95 -8.73
C ARG A 170 -12.13 0.09 -9.33
N ARG A 171 -12.21 0.02 -10.66
CA ARG A 171 -13.21 -0.80 -11.37
C ARG A 171 -13.09 -2.29 -11.09
N ARG A 172 -11.86 -2.83 -10.98
CA ARG A 172 -11.64 -4.24 -10.64
C ARG A 172 -12.12 -4.56 -9.23
N LEU A 173 -11.80 -3.71 -8.25
CA LEU A 173 -12.24 -3.88 -6.87
C LEU A 173 -13.76 -3.81 -6.75
N LEU A 174 -14.40 -2.84 -7.39
CA LEU A 174 -15.86 -2.75 -7.43
C LEU A 174 -16.51 -4.01 -8.01
N ALA A 175 -16.00 -4.51 -9.15
CA ALA A 175 -16.50 -5.75 -9.73
C ALA A 175 -16.25 -6.97 -8.82
N TYR A 176 -15.13 -7.00 -8.12
CA TYR A 176 -14.78 -8.07 -7.18
C TYR A 176 -15.74 -8.12 -5.98
N PHE A 177 -16.10 -6.95 -5.43
CA PHE A 177 -17.03 -6.83 -4.32
C PHE A 177 -18.49 -7.01 -4.72
N GLU A 178 -18.88 -6.73 -5.97
CA GLU A 178 -20.27 -6.90 -6.41
C GLU A 178 -20.78 -8.34 -6.25
N GLU A 179 -19.90 -9.33 -6.44
CA GLU A 179 -20.22 -10.75 -6.24
C GLU A 179 -20.19 -11.20 -4.77
N ARG A 180 -19.66 -10.37 -3.86
CA ARG A 180 -19.29 -10.79 -2.49
C ARG A 180 -19.93 -9.95 -1.38
N ARG A 181 -20.40 -8.75 -1.70
CA ARG A 181 -21.06 -7.84 -0.76
C ARG A 181 -22.45 -8.34 -0.37
N MET A 182 -22.93 -7.93 0.79
CA MET A 182 -24.31 -8.15 1.17
C MET A 182 -25.27 -7.36 0.27
N VAL A 183 -26.43 -7.96 -0.01
CA VAL A 183 -27.51 -7.27 -0.72
C VAL A 183 -27.96 -6.05 0.08
N GLY A 184 -28.12 -4.92 -0.60
CA GLY A 184 -28.50 -3.64 0.02
C GLY A 184 -27.31 -2.80 0.51
N THR A 185 -26.10 -3.37 0.59
CA THR A 185 -24.87 -2.63 0.94
C THR A 185 -24.23 -2.03 -0.31
N THR A 186 -23.86 -0.76 -0.26
CA THR A 186 -23.06 -0.07 -1.27
C THR A 186 -21.60 -0.01 -0.82
N VAL A 187 -20.68 -0.28 -1.75
CA VAL A 187 -19.24 -0.20 -1.50
C VAL A 187 -18.67 0.96 -2.31
N GLU A 188 -18.06 1.92 -1.64
CA GLU A 188 -17.34 3.02 -2.27
C GLU A 188 -15.84 2.82 -2.05
N ILE A 189 -15.07 2.77 -3.14
CA ILE A 189 -13.61 2.75 -3.06
C ILE A 189 -13.16 4.20 -2.89
N ARG A 190 -12.43 4.50 -1.82
CA ARG A 190 -11.81 5.80 -1.55
C ARG A 190 -10.29 5.72 -1.64
N ASP A 191 -9.65 6.84 -1.94
CA ASP A 191 -8.19 6.93 -1.94
C ASP A 191 -7.69 7.04 -0.50
N ALA A 192 -6.58 6.36 -0.19
CA ALA A 192 -5.91 6.55 1.09
C ALA A 192 -5.36 7.98 1.23
N LEU A 193 -5.52 8.59 2.41
CA LEU A 193 -5.01 9.93 2.69
C LEU A 193 -3.57 9.83 3.16
N CYS A 194 -2.64 10.34 2.36
CA CYS A 194 -1.22 10.35 2.70
C CYS A 194 -0.90 11.66 3.44
N VAL A 195 -0.38 11.56 4.65
CA VAL A 195 0.01 12.73 5.46
C VAL A 195 1.53 12.84 5.43
N PRO A 196 2.11 13.86 4.77
CA PRO A 196 3.55 14.04 4.75
C PRO A 196 4.03 14.52 6.13
N ILE A 197 5.03 13.84 6.68
CA ILE A 197 5.68 14.22 7.94
C ILE A 197 6.97 14.95 7.60
N GLN A 198 7.07 16.19 8.08
CA GLN A 198 8.26 17.01 7.92
C GLN A 198 9.22 16.74 9.08
N ILE A 199 10.46 16.44 8.72
CA ILE A 199 11.51 16.10 9.68
C ILE A 199 12.76 16.91 9.38
N SER A 200 13.31 17.54 10.40
CA SER A 200 14.63 18.17 10.34
C SER A 200 15.48 17.65 11.49
N VAL A 201 16.65 17.13 11.17
CA VAL A 201 17.56 16.52 12.14
C VAL A 201 18.95 17.12 12.01
N ASP A 202 19.46 17.60 13.13
CA ASP A 202 20.83 18.03 13.31
C ASP A 202 21.63 16.87 13.88
N VAL A 203 22.67 16.43 13.18
CA VAL A 203 23.52 15.30 13.60
C VAL A 203 24.94 15.76 13.92
N VAL A 204 25.49 15.22 15.01
CA VAL A 204 26.90 15.37 15.38
C VAL A 204 27.63 14.11 14.93
N ILE A 205 28.56 14.29 13.99
CA ILE A 205 29.27 13.18 13.35
C ILE A 205 30.63 12.96 14.03
N ASP A 206 30.97 11.71 14.28
CA ASP A 206 32.29 11.31 14.76
C ASP A 206 33.34 11.57 13.67
N ARG A 207 34.37 12.35 14.02
CA ARG A 207 35.47 12.75 13.11
C ARG A 207 36.25 11.57 12.51
N ARG A 208 36.11 10.36 13.04
CA ARG A 208 36.70 9.13 12.50
C ARG A 208 35.97 8.62 11.25
N PHE A 209 34.73 9.03 11.03
CA PHE A 209 33.90 8.63 9.90
C PHE A 209 33.88 9.71 8.82
N GLN A 210 33.61 9.30 7.59
CA GLN A 210 33.45 10.23 6.48
C GLN A 210 32.06 10.87 6.54
N ARG A 211 32.03 12.20 6.65
CA ARG A 211 30.81 13.03 6.75
C ARG A 211 29.72 12.61 5.76
N ASP A 212 30.03 12.64 4.47
CA ASP A 212 29.03 12.42 3.42
C ASP A 212 28.41 11.01 3.50
N SER A 213 29.21 10.01 3.90
CA SER A 213 28.73 8.64 4.07
C SER A 213 27.78 8.52 5.26
N VAL A 214 28.02 9.24 6.35
CA VAL A 214 27.14 9.23 7.53
C VAL A 214 25.85 9.98 7.24
N LEU A 215 25.93 11.15 6.58
CA LEU A 215 24.75 11.91 6.17
C LEU A 215 23.85 11.08 5.23
N GLN A 216 24.43 10.44 4.22
CA GLN A 216 23.67 9.55 3.33
C GLN A 216 23.03 8.39 4.09
N ALA A 217 23.76 7.78 5.03
CA ALA A 217 23.22 6.68 5.84
C ALA A 217 22.04 7.14 6.73
N VAL A 218 22.11 8.35 7.28
CA VAL A 218 21.02 8.96 8.05
C VAL A 218 19.81 9.21 7.14
N GLU A 219 20.01 9.79 5.96
CA GLU A 219 18.95 10.01 4.98
C GLU A 219 18.28 8.69 4.58
N ASP A 220 19.06 7.68 4.21
CA ASP A 220 18.57 6.35 3.81
C ASP A 220 17.80 5.68 4.95
N ALA A 221 18.26 5.80 6.19
CA ALA A 221 17.57 5.26 7.36
C ALA A 221 16.23 5.95 7.62
N MET A 222 16.17 7.28 7.48
CA MET A 222 14.94 8.06 7.62
C MET A 222 13.94 7.77 6.48
N HIS A 223 14.43 7.65 5.25
CA HIS A 223 13.65 7.16 4.11
C HIS A 223 13.12 5.75 4.35
N GLY A 224 13.90 4.88 4.98
CA GLY A 224 13.49 3.53 5.37
C GLY A 224 12.41 3.53 6.45
N LEU A 225 12.55 4.35 7.50
CA LEU A 225 11.64 4.40 8.64
C LEU A 225 10.21 4.75 8.22
N LEU A 226 10.08 5.76 7.35
CA LEU A 226 8.80 6.24 6.82
C LEU A 226 8.52 5.78 5.38
N ALA A 227 9.23 4.73 4.93
CA ALA A 227 8.94 4.09 3.65
C ALA A 227 7.50 3.56 3.66
N PHE A 228 6.79 3.70 2.54
CA PHE A 228 5.39 3.27 2.43
C PHE A 228 5.15 1.81 2.85
N ARG A 229 6.12 0.93 2.61
CA ARG A 229 6.08 -0.48 3.04
C ARG A 229 6.13 -0.71 4.55
N ASN A 230 6.64 0.26 5.32
CA ASN A 230 6.88 0.16 6.76
C ASN A 230 5.84 0.91 7.60
N VAL A 231 4.93 1.61 6.94
CA VAL A 231 3.85 2.38 7.57
C VAL A 231 2.49 1.74 7.28
N ASP A 232 1.51 2.06 8.12
CA ASP A 232 0.12 1.61 8.01
C ASP A 232 -0.86 2.72 8.43
N PHE A 233 -2.14 2.49 8.17
CA PHE A 233 -3.24 3.38 8.52
C PHE A 233 -3.31 3.67 10.03
N GLY A 234 -3.41 4.94 10.40
CA GLY A 234 -3.52 5.38 11.79
C GLY A 234 -2.28 5.10 12.65
N GLN A 235 -1.14 4.80 12.03
CA GLN A 235 0.10 4.57 12.75
C GLN A 235 0.67 5.91 13.24
N SER A 236 0.66 6.12 14.55
CA SER A 236 1.34 7.27 15.15
C SER A 236 2.85 7.12 15.03
N ILE A 237 3.54 8.22 14.72
CA ILE A 237 5.01 8.25 14.62
C ILE A 237 5.56 8.90 15.87
N TYR A 238 6.53 8.25 16.51
CA TYR A 238 7.15 8.75 17.74
C TYR A 238 8.52 9.35 17.46
N LEU A 239 8.81 10.45 18.17
CA LEU A 239 10.10 11.10 18.12
C LEU A 239 11.23 10.16 18.61
N SER A 240 10.93 9.26 19.53
CA SER A 240 11.87 8.23 20.00
C SER A 240 12.30 7.26 18.89
N ASP A 241 11.42 6.97 17.93
CA ASP A 241 11.75 6.07 16.82
C ASP A 241 12.76 6.74 15.87
N ILE A 242 12.64 8.05 15.70
CA ILE A 242 13.59 8.87 14.93
C ILE A 242 14.95 8.87 15.63
N TYR A 243 14.99 9.24 16.91
CA TYR A 243 16.24 9.21 17.68
C TYR A 243 16.88 7.83 17.69
N GLY A 244 16.10 6.78 17.97
CA GLY A 244 16.60 5.41 18.00
C GLY A 244 17.13 4.93 16.64
N THR A 245 16.53 5.36 15.54
CA THR A 245 16.99 5.02 14.18
C THR A 245 18.29 5.73 13.84
N VAL A 246 18.38 7.03 14.14
CA VAL A 246 19.54 7.86 13.79
C VAL A 246 20.74 7.55 14.69
N GLU A 247 20.55 7.43 16.00
CA GLU A 247 21.63 7.15 16.96
C GLU A 247 22.17 5.72 16.87
N ALA A 248 21.40 4.78 16.31
CA ALA A 248 21.88 3.43 16.03
C ALA A 248 22.92 3.36 14.90
N LEU A 249 23.06 4.42 14.09
CA LEU A 249 23.97 4.42 12.95
C LEU A 249 25.43 4.61 13.37
N PRO A 250 26.36 3.81 12.81
CA PRO A 250 27.79 4.00 13.04
C PRO A 250 28.24 5.41 12.60
N GLY A 251 28.93 6.11 13.50
CA GLY A 251 29.47 7.45 13.23
C GLY A 251 28.58 8.61 13.68
N VAL A 252 27.37 8.35 14.17
CA VAL A 252 26.55 9.37 14.85
C VAL A 252 26.92 9.41 16.34
N THR A 253 27.32 10.58 16.83
CA THR A 253 27.64 10.80 18.26
C THR A 253 26.44 11.35 19.03
N ALA A 254 25.66 12.21 18.39
CA ALA A 254 24.41 12.76 18.92
C ALA A 254 23.49 13.17 17.77
N ALA A 255 22.19 13.15 18.02
CA ALA A 255 21.19 13.71 17.13
C ALA A 255 20.31 14.71 17.89
N ASN A 256 19.84 15.74 17.20
CA ASN A 256 18.88 16.70 17.71
C ASN A 256 17.82 16.97 16.64
N VAL A 257 16.58 16.56 16.90
CA VAL A 257 15.48 16.79 15.96
C VAL A 257 14.95 18.20 16.17
N THR A 258 15.02 19.03 15.14
CA THR A 258 14.60 20.44 15.17
C THR A 258 13.21 20.65 14.59
N ARG A 259 12.75 19.77 13.71
CA ARG A 259 11.39 19.78 13.17
C ARG A 259 10.84 18.37 13.15
N PHE A 260 9.63 18.20 13.65
CA PHE A 260 8.89 16.95 13.60
C PHE A 260 7.39 17.24 13.69
N ARG A 261 6.72 17.34 12.54
CA ARG A 261 5.28 17.64 12.48
C ARG A 261 4.64 17.14 11.20
N ARG A 262 3.31 17.18 11.14
CA ARG A 262 2.58 17.00 9.88
C ARG A 262 2.73 18.24 9.00
N ALA A 263 2.86 18.04 7.69
CA ALA A 263 2.95 19.13 6.71
C ALA A 263 1.62 19.89 6.54
N ASP A 264 0.50 19.20 6.72
CA ASP A 264 -0.86 19.73 6.62
C ASP A 264 -1.34 20.44 7.90
N SER A 265 -0.64 20.25 9.01
CA SER A 265 -0.85 21.02 10.22
C SER A 265 -0.34 22.45 9.97
N PRO A 266 -1.14 23.48 10.30
CA PRO A 266 -0.66 24.85 10.20
C PRO A 266 0.63 24.94 11.00
N ALA A 267 1.68 25.48 10.37
CA ALA A 267 2.86 25.85 11.11
C ALA A 267 2.36 26.73 12.28
N GLN A 268 2.70 26.37 13.51
CA GLN A 268 2.56 27.33 14.58
C GLN A 268 3.52 28.45 14.19
N ASP A 269 2.97 29.51 13.60
CA ASP A 269 3.73 30.61 13.03
C ASP A 269 4.23 31.45 14.21
N PHE A 270 5.16 30.86 14.96
CA PHE A 270 5.81 31.45 16.10
C PHE A 270 6.52 32.73 15.65
N GLU A 271 7.03 32.80 14.42
CA GLU A 271 7.58 34.03 13.87
C GLU A 271 6.55 35.17 13.80
N GLU A 272 5.31 34.88 13.37
CA GLU A 272 4.24 35.88 13.34
C GLU A 272 3.82 36.29 14.77
N GLN A 273 3.80 35.36 15.73
CA GLN A 273 3.50 35.67 17.13
C GLN A 273 4.65 36.38 17.86
N ILE A 274 5.90 36.10 17.50
CA ILE A 274 7.10 36.72 18.09
C ILE A 274 7.34 38.11 17.51
N SER A 275 6.97 38.35 16.25
CA SER A 275 6.97 39.69 15.67
C SER A 275 6.00 40.65 16.40
N LYS A 276 5.04 40.10 17.16
CA LYS A 276 4.10 40.85 18.02
C LYS A 276 4.66 41.10 19.43
N LEU A 277 5.81 40.51 19.82
CA LEU A 277 6.48 40.79 21.09
C LEU A 277 7.34 42.08 20.98
N PRO A 278 7.28 42.99 21.98
CA PRO A 278 8.16 44.15 21.99
C PRO A 278 9.62 43.70 22.14
N GLY A 279 10.42 43.91 21.08
CA GLY A 279 11.83 43.51 21.01
C GLY A 279 12.13 42.25 20.17
N GLY A 280 11.11 41.60 19.60
CA GLY A 280 11.29 40.46 18.69
C GLY A 280 11.99 39.24 19.31
N LEU A 281 12.55 38.37 18.46
CA LEU A 281 13.23 37.14 18.88
C LEU A 281 14.46 37.43 19.76
N ASP A 282 15.17 38.53 19.51
CA ASP A 282 16.44 38.87 20.19
C ASP A 282 16.27 39.33 21.63
N ALA A 283 15.06 39.76 22.02
CA ALA A 283 14.74 40.10 23.41
C ALA A 283 14.54 38.87 24.31
N LEU A 284 14.43 37.67 23.73
CA LEU A 284 14.24 36.44 24.48
C LEU A 284 15.59 35.86 24.95
N PRO A 285 15.66 35.36 26.20
CA PRO A 285 16.76 34.51 26.66
C PRO A 285 17.10 33.42 25.64
N GLU A 286 18.38 33.07 25.53
CA GLU A 286 18.88 32.12 24.53
C GLU A 286 18.19 30.75 24.58
N PHE A 287 17.85 30.27 25.77
CA PHE A 287 17.11 29.02 25.95
C PHE A 287 15.69 29.07 25.35
N LEU A 288 15.01 30.23 25.40
CA LEU A 288 13.69 30.40 24.76
C LEU A 288 13.83 30.53 23.25
N ARG A 289 14.89 31.21 22.76
CA ARG A 289 15.19 31.27 21.33
C ARG A 289 15.47 29.88 20.75
N GLN A 290 16.19 29.04 21.48
CA GLN A 290 16.45 27.65 21.08
C GLN A 290 15.18 26.80 21.13
N ALA A 291 14.37 26.93 22.19
CA ALA A 291 13.10 26.20 22.31
C ALA A 291 12.09 26.57 21.21
N ILE A 292 12.07 27.83 20.76
CA ILE A 292 11.20 28.30 19.67
C ILE A 292 11.61 27.73 18.31
N ARG A 293 12.91 27.46 18.10
CA ARG A 293 13.39 26.84 16.85
C ARG A 293 12.97 25.37 16.74
N LEU A 294 12.59 24.74 17.86
CA LEU A 294 12.11 23.37 17.89
C LEU A 294 10.63 23.34 17.50
N ASP A 295 10.36 22.98 16.26
CA ASP A 295 9.00 22.77 15.73
C ASP A 295 8.63 21.29 15.88
N LEU A 296 8.47 20.87 17.14
CA LEU A 296 8.24 19.48 17.53
C LEU A 296 6.76 19.24 17.86
N ALA A 297 6.24 18.10 17.42
CA ALA A 297 4.89 17.67 17.72
C ALA A 297 4.65 17.54 19.24
N ALA A 298 3.48 18.00 19.70
CA ALA A 298 3.10 18.00 21.10
C ALA A 298 3.16 16.58 21.68
N GLY A 299 3.87 16.42 22.80
CA GLY A 299 4.04 15.11 23.45
C GLY A 299 5.03 14.17 22.76
N GLY A 300 5.83 14.65 21.81
CA GLY A 300 6.88 13.85 21.16
C GLY A 300 6.34 12.77 20.21
N ARG A 301 5.10 12.93 19.73
CA ARG A 301 4.49 12.05 18.73
C ARG A 301 3.63 12.84 17.77
N VAL A 302 3.58 12.38 16.53
CA VAL A 302 2.62 12.85 15.55
C VAL A 302 1.46 11.87 15.49
N GLU A 303 0.27 12.35 15.85
CA GLU A 303 -0.96 11.57 15.75
C GLU A 303 -1.48 11.57 14.30
N ILE A 304 -1.86 10.38 13.85
CA ILE A 304 -2.34 10.10 12.50
C ILE A 304 -3.74 9.52 12.63
N ASP A 305 -4.69 10.07 11.87
CA ASP A 305 -6.07 9.61 11.93
C ASP A 305 -6.20 8.19 11.37
N ALA A 306 -7.27 7.50 11.77
CA ALA A 306 -7.48 6.10 11.42
C ALA A 306 -7.43 5.82 9.91
N PHE A 307 -7.75 6.78 9.04
CA PHE A 307 -7.79 6.64 7.58
C PHE A 307 -6.63 7.34 6.86
N GLU A 308 -5.64 7.77 7.62
CA GLU A 308 -4.44 8.43 7.14
C GLU A 308 -3.23 7.50 7.22
N ILE A 309 -2.30 7.65 6.28
CA ILE A 309 -1.02 6.94 6.25
C ILE A 309 0.10 7.97 6.39
N PRO A 310 0.98 7.86 7.40
CA PRO A 310 2.11 8.76 7.53
C PRO A 310 3.14 8.44 6.44
N THR A 311 3.56 9.45 5.69
CA THR A 311 4.59 9.31 4.65
C THR A 311 5.69 10.32 4.90
N LEU A 312 6.91 10.03 4.42
CA LEU A 312 7.98 11.01 4.49
C LEU A 312 7.64 12.22 3.61
N GLY A 313 7.58 13.40 4.21
CA GLY A 313 7.50 14.68 3.52
C GLY A 313 8.90 15.24 3.28
N ASP A 314 9.09 16.52 3.63
CA ASP A 314 10.41 17.14 3.56
C ASP A 314 11.33 16.60 4.67
N LEU A 315 12.45 16.03 4.26
CA LEU A 315 13.55 15.62 5.14
C LEU A 315 14.73 16.58 4.95
N VAL A 316 15.20 17.14 6.05
CA VAL A 316 16.41 17.98 6.06
C VAL A 316 17.37 17.44 7.11
N VAL A 317 18.57 17.06 6.67
CA VAL A 317 19.63 16.59 7.57
C VAL A 317 20.77 17.59 7.53
N HIS A 318 21.13 18.11 8.70
CA HIS A 318 22.24 19.06 8.86
C HIS A 318 23.32 18.46 9.75
N GLU A 319 24.59 18.69 9.40
CA GLU A 319 25.68 18.44 10.32
C GLU A 319 25.86 19.66 11.23
N VAL A 320 25.94 19.41 12.54
CA VAL A 320 26.36 20.43 13.51
C VAL A 320 27.79 20.14 13.91
N THR A 321 28.67 21.10 13.64
CA THR A 321 30.06 21.04 14.09
C THR A 321 30.13 21.45 15.56
N GLN A 322 30.65 20.56 16.41
CA GLN A 322 31.08 20.91 17.77
C GLN A 322 32.37 21.74 17.76
#